data_AF-A0A967PC62-F1
#
_entry.id   AF-A0A967PC62-F1
#
_cell.length_a   1.000
_cell.length_b   1.000
_cell.length_c   1.000
_cell.angle_alpha   90.00
_cell.angle_beta   90.00
_cell.angle_gamma   90.00
#
_symmetry.space_group_name_H-M   'P 1'
#
loop_
_entity.id
_entity.type
_entity.pdbx_description
1 polymer ?
#
loop_
_entity_poly.entity_id
_entity_poly.type
_entity_poly.pdbx_seq_one_letter_code
_entity_poly.pdbx_strand_id
1 'polypeptide(L)' 'MYNVGDKFRLHLPIIGKKNQFDEGLIGEITEIFNRDNGRAYRVQFNDGRAALLPENIILESSTRL' A
#
# COMPACT_ATOMS: atom_id res chain seq x y z
N MET A 1 11.02 -3.90 4.34
CA MET A 1 10.76 -2.60 4.97
C MET A 1 10.82 -1.55 3.88
N TYR A 2 9.74 -0.79 3.70
CA TYR A 2 9.62 0.19 2.63
C TYR A 2 9.87 1.63 3.12
N ASN A 3 10.26 2.50 2.21
CA ASN A 3 10.54 3.93 2.40
C ASN A 3 9.55 4.80 1.61
N VAL A 4 9.50 6.09 1.95
CA VAL A 4 8.79 7.09 1.13
C VAL A 4 9.42 7.13 -0.26
N GLY A 5 8.58 7.14 -1.30
CA GLY A 5 8.97 7.05 -2.70
C GLY A 5 9.12 5.62 -3.23
N ASP A 6 9.08 4.60 -2.37
CA ASP A 6 9.08 3.22 -2.85
C ASP A 6 7.79 2.92 -3.62
N LYS A 7 7.97 2.27 -4.77
CA LYS A 7 6.88 1.82 -5.63
C LYS A 7 6.74 0.30 -5.54
N PHE A 8 5.50 -0.14 -5.64
CA PHE A 8 5.17 -1.56 -5.68
C PHE A 8 3.98 -1.80 -6.58
N ARG A 9 3.86 -3.02 -7.06
CA ARG A 9 2.70 -3.49 -7.81
C ARG A 9 1.91 -4.46 -6.97
N LEU A 10 0.59 -4.29 -6.92
CA LEU A 10 -0.29 -5.26 -6.28
C LEU A 10 -0.32 -6.55 -7.10
N HIS A 11 -0.03 -7.68 -6.46
CA HIS A 11 -0.25 -9.02 -7.02
C HIS A 11 -1.46 -9.72 -6.38
N LEU A 12 -2.04 -9.13 -5.33
CA LEU A 12 -3.35 -9.50 -4.79
C LEU A 12 -4.22 -8.23 -4.63
N PRO A 13 -5.54 -8.33 -4.81
CA PRO A 13 -6.43 -7.22 -4.57
C PRO A 13 -6.54 -6.89 -3.08
N ILE A 14 -6.63 -5.61 -2.75
CA ILE A 14 -6.85 -5.13 -1.38
C ILE A 14 -8.29 -4.66 -1.23
N ILE A 15 -9.07 -5.37 -0.41
CA ILE A 15 -10.48 -5.04 -0.15
C ILE A 15 -10.57 -4.25 1.17
N GLY A 16 -10.77 -2.95 1.05
CA GLY A 16 -11.08 -2.06 2.17
C GLY A 16 -12.59 -1.94 2.43
N LYS A 17 -12.95 -1.26 3.53
CA LYS A 17 -14.37 -1.06 3.92
C LYS A 17 -15.21 -0.28 2.89
N LYS A 18 -14.59 0.59 2.10
CA LYS A 18 -15.28 1.45 1.11
C LYS A 18 -14.70 1.35 -0.30
N ASN A 19 -13.46 0.87 -0.42
CA ASN A 19 -12.70 0.86 -1.65
C ASN A 19 -12.07 -0.52 -1.85
N GLN A 20 -12.04 -0.99 -3.09
CA GLN A 20 -11.25 -2.13 -3.53
C GLN A 20 -10.14 -1.62 -4.45
N PHE A 21 -8.91 -2.10 -4.22
CA PHE A 21 -7.76 -1.88 -5.08
C PHE A 21 -7.45 -3.19 -5.79
N ASP A 22 -7.59 -3.19 -7.11
CA ASP A 22 -7.46 -4.40 -7.91
C ASP A 22 -6.01 -4.81 -8.12
N GLU A 23 -5.84 -6.08 -8.45
CA GLU A 23 -4.55 -6.64 -8.85
C GLU A 23 -3.95 -5.83 -10.01
N GLY A 24 -2.64 -5.62 -9.96
CA GLY A 24 -1.88 -4.94 -11.00
C GLY A 24 -1.77 -3.43 -10.81
N LEU A 25 -2.52 -2.81 -9.90
CA LEU A 25 -2.36 -1.41 -9.54
C LEU A 25 -0.96 -1.14 -9.00
N ILE A 26 -0.43 0.04 -9.33
CA ILE A 26 0.87 0.49 -8.86
C ILE A 26 0.64 1.51 -7.76
N GLY A 27 1.18 1.24 -6.58
CA GLY A 27 1.18 2.12 -5.42
C GLY A 27 2.56 2.74 -5.20
N GLU A 28 2.58 3.99 -4.76
CA GLU A 28 3.76 4.68 -4.25
C GLU A 28 3.54 5.06 -2.79
N ILE A 29 4.52 4.79 -1.93
CA ILE A 29 4.46 5.19 -0.53
C ILE A 29 4.74 6.69 -0.41
N THR A 30 3.77 7.45 0.08
CA THR A 30 3.90 8.89 0.24
C THR A 30 4.23 9.29 1.68
N GLU A 31 3.80 8.50 2.67
CA GLU A 31 4.02 8.76 4.10
C GLU A 31 4.15 7.46 4.91
N ILE A 32 4.89 7.51 6.02
CA ILE A 32 5.09 6.38 6.94
C ILE A 32 4.60 6.77 8.33
N PHE A 33 3.82 5.89 8.96
CA PHE A 33 3.28 6.05 10.30
C PHE A 33 3.78 4.91 11.19
N ASN A 34 4.38 5.26 12.33
CA ASN A 34 4.66 4.30 13.39
C ASN A 34 3.44 4.24 14.32
N ARG A 35 2.81 3.07 14.43
CA ARG A 35 1.72 2.80 15.38
C ARG A 35 2.17 1.75 16.39
N ASP A 36 1.45 1.65 17.51
CA ASP A 36 1.75 0.66 18.55
C ASP A 36 1.74 -0.78 18.03
N ASN A 37 0.97 -1.04 16.96
CA ASN A 37 0.82 -2.36 16.34
C ASN A 37 1.70 -2.55 15.08
N GLY A 38 2.73 -1.72 14.90
CA GLY A 38 3.64 -1.76 13.75
C GLY A 38 3.50 -0.57 12.80
N ARG A 39 4.15 -0.66 11.63
CA ARG A 39 4.13 0.42 10.63
C ARG A 39 2.88 0.38 9.78
N ALA A 40 2.40 1.56 9.43
CA ALA A 40 1.41 1.77 8.38
C ALA A 40 1.94 2.78 7.37
N TYR A 41 1.54 2.62 6.11
CA TYR A 41 2.03 3.40 4.99
C TYR A 41 0.87 4.04 4.26
N ARG A 42 0.96 5.35 4.00
CA ARG A 42 0.04 5.98 3.05
C ARG A 42 0.55 5.69 1.65
N VAL A 43 -0.33 5.14 0.83
CA VAL A 43 -0.05 4.70 -0.53
C VAL A 43 -0.93 5.49 -1.46
N GLN A 44 -0.32 6.15 -2.44
CA GLN A 44 -1.00 6.76 -3.58
C GLN A 44 -0.96 5.78 -4.75
N PHE A 45 -2.13 5.37 -5.23
CA PHE A 45 -2.25 4.50 -6.40
C PHE A 45 -2.34 5.33 -7.69
N ASN A 46 -1.91 4.72 -8.79
CA ASN A 46 -1.91 5.32 -10.13
C ASN A 46 -3.32 5.58 -10.70
N ASP A 47 -4.36 5.00 -10.11
CA ASP A 47 -5.77 5.30 -10.39
C ASP A 47 -6.26 6.60 -9.71
N GLY A 48 -5.38 7.29 -8.98
CA GLY A 48 -5.66 8.54 -8.28
C GLY A 48 -6.18 8.36 -6.85
N ARG A 49 -6.49 7.13 -6.41
CA ARG A 49 -6.95 6.87 -5.04
C ARG A 49 -5.77 6.70 -4.08
N ALA A 50 -6.01 6.95 -2.80
CA ALA A 50 -5.04 6.73 -1.74
C ALA A 50 -5.61 5.84 -0.63
N ALA A 51 -4.75 5.08 0.03
CA ALA A 51 -5.10 4.28 1.20
C ALA A 51 -4.00 4.30 2.26
N LEU A 52 -4.40 4.15 3.52
CA LEU A 52 -3.49 3.87 4.62
C LEU A 52 -3.48 2.35 4.85
N LEU A 53 -2.35 1.71 4.55
CA LEU A 53 -2.21 0.26 4.59
C LEU A 53 -1.19 -0.15 5.66
N PRO A 54 -1.53 -1.11 6.54
CA PRO A 54 -0.56 -1.75 7.42
C PRO A 54 0.59 -2.42 6.66
N GLU A 55 1.77 -2.51 7.28
CA GLU A 55 2.96 -3.12 6.65
C GLU A 55 2.72 -4.56 6.18
N ASN A 56 2.01 -5.36 6.96
CA ASN A 56 1.72 -6.75 6.60
C ASN A 56 0.87 -6.86 5.33
N ILE A 57 -0.12 -5.97 5.14
CA ILE A 57 -0.95 -5.96 3.92
C ILE A 57 -0.10 -5.65 2.68
N ILE A 58 0.83 -4.69 2.78
CA ILE A 58 1.71 -4.36 1.66
C ILE A 58 2.64 -5.53 1.35
N LEU A 59 3.25 -6.14 2.37
CA LEU A 59 4.16 -7.27 2.18
C LEU A 59 3.47 -8.49 1.58
N GLU A 60 2.23 -8.77 1.98
CA GLU A 60 1.46 -9.92 1.50
C GLU A 60 0.86 -9.70 0.11
N SER A 61 0.51 -8.46 -0.23
CA SER A 61 -0.29 -8.16 -1.44
C SER A 61 0.51 -7.50 -2.56
N SER A 62 1.78 -7.15 -2.33
CA SER A 62 2.57 -6.39 -3.29
C SER A 62 3.97 -6.93 -3.54
N THR A 63 4.47 -6.64 -4.74
CA THR A 63 5.86 -6.89 -5.15
C THR A 63 6.53 -5.56 -5.40
N ARG A 64 7.69 -5.34 -4.77
CA ARG A 64 8.49 -4.12 -4.96
C ARG A 64 8.96 -4.02 -6.41
N LEU A 65 8.90 -2.81 -6.98
CA LEU A 65 9.36 -2.49 -8.34
C LEU A 65 10.82 -2.03 -8.35
#